data_AF-A0A2M8D651-F1
#
_entry.id   AF-A0A2M8D651-F1
#
_cell.length_a   1.000
_cell.length_b   1.000
_cell.length_c   1.000
_cell.angle_alpha   90.00
_cell.angle_beta   90.00
_cell.angle_gamma   90.00
#
_symmetry.space_group_name_H-M   'P 1'
#
loop_
_entity.id
_entity.type
_entity.pdbx_description
1 polymer ?
#
loop_
_entity_poly.entity_id
_entity_poly.type
_entity_poly.pdbx_seq_one_letter_code
_entity_poly.pdbx_strand_id
1 'polypeptide(L)'
;MTRLSKSIEGTKSALNAAREKLGLPPTEEDPPSVFSEKDKLEKLRAEQEGLDKQKEELISQQEKERLIREEKEKILQEKLDEVFKEFEGLTSRDFESIFKSGKTPEGRNVESKSMGSLNPEMAQSLAKAFKEGIKLLPKILEALPDLLKKFDEDLTKEATERVDKKLEEEKAKMEEEQKKEEKPEEPKPEEKPKIPEGEIPPGEIKSEVSPIEGGSIESPKA
;
A
#
# COMPACT_ATOMS: atom_id res chain seq x y z
N MET A 1 -28.54 17.95 -9.05
CA MET A 1 -27.90 19.21 -8.61
C MET A 1 -27.75 20.25 -9.72
N THR A 2 -27.08 19.96 -10.84
CA THR A 2 -26.74 20.94 -11.89
C THR A 2 -27.93 21.69 -12.49
N ARG A 3 -29.10 21.07 -12.64
CA ARG A 3 -30.32 21.76 -13.11
C ARG A 3 -30.87 22.78 -12.11
N LEU A 4 -30.82 22.48 -10.81
CA LEU A 4 -31.35 23.34 -9.76
C LEU A 4 -30.44 24.54 -9.54
N SER A 5 -29.12 24.34 -9.54
CA SER A 5 -28.14 25.44 -9.52
C SER A 5 -28.33 26.40 -10.70
N LYS A 6 -28.52 25.86 -11.91
CA LYS A 6 -28.81 26.67 -13.10
C LYS A 6 -30.16 27.42 -13.02
N SER A 7 -31.17 26.85 -12.38
CA SER A 7 -32.47 27.50 -12.15
C SER A 7 -32.33 28.72 -11.23
N ILE A 8 -31.61 28.55 -10.12
CA ILE A 8 -31.34 29.62 -9.14
C ILE A 8 -30.57 30.76 -9.80
N GLU A 9 -29.49 30.43 -10.51
CA GLU A 9 -28.63 31.39 -11.20
C GLU A 9 -29.39 32.10 -12.33
N GLY A 10 -30.19 31.37 -13.10
CA GLY A 10 -31.05 31.93 -14.15
C GLY A 10 -32.09 32.90 -13.60
N THR A 11 -32.68 32.60 -12.43
CA THR A 11 -33.65 33.49 -11.77
C THR A 11 -32.99 34.76 -11.27
N LYS A 12 -31.78 34.68 -10.70
CA LYS A 12 -30.97 35.85 -10.30
C LYS A 12 -30.59 36.71 -11.50
N SER A 13 -30.16 36.08 -12.59
CA SER A 13 -29.81 36.78 -13.84
C SER A 13 -31.03 37.49 -14.44
N ALA A 14 -32.20 36.84 -14.44
CA ALA A 14 -33.44 37.44 -14.95
C ALA A 14 -33.88 38.65 -14.10
N LEU A 15 -33.73 38.57 -12.77
CA LEU A 15 -34.01 39.69 -11.87
C LEU A 15 -33.08 40.88 -12.16
N ASN A 16 -31.78 40.64 -12.28
CA ASN A 16 -30.81 41.70 -12.55
C ASN A 16 -31.03 42.34 -13.92
N ALA A 17 -31.37 41.54 -14.94
CA ALA A 17 -31.76 42.08 -16.27
C ALA A 17 -33.02 42.95 -16.20
N ALA A 18 -34.00 42.61 -15.36
CA ALA A 18 -35.18 43.44 -15.16
C ALA A 18 -34.87 44.75 -14.42
N ARG A 19 -33.97 44.71 -13.42
CA ARG A 19 -33.49 45.90 -12.70
C ARG A 19 -32.75 46.87 -13.62
N GLU A 20 -31.88 46.34 -14.48
CA GLU A 20 -31.14 47.13 -15.47
C GLU A 20 -32.08 47.87 -16.43
N LYS A 21 -33.13 47.20 -16.93
CA LYS A 21 -34.18 47.84 -17.76
C LYS A 21 -34.93 48.97 -17.07
N LEU A 22 -34.95 48.96 -15.73
CA LEU A 22 -35.54 50.01 -14.90
C LEU A 22 -34.52 51.07 -14.45
N GLY A 23 -33.27 51.00 -14.93
CA GLY A 23 -32.18 51.90 -14.54
C GLY A 23 -31.68 51.67 -13.10
N LEU A 24 -32.03 50.53 -12.50
CA LEU A 24 -31.60 50.16 -11.15
C LEU A 24 -30.30 49.35 -11.21
N PRO A 25 -29.40 49.51 -10.22
CA PRO A 25 -28.20 48.70 -10.14
C PRO A 25 -28.53 47.22 -9.89
N PRO A 26 -27.68 46.30 -10.36
CA PRO A 26 -27.81 44.87 -10.08
C PRO A 26 -27.68 44.62 -8.58
N THR A 27 -28.36 43.58 -8.10
CA THR A 27 -28.30 43.15 -6.70
C THR A 27 -27.48 41.87 -6.58
N GLU A 28 -26.65 41.81 -5.54
CA GLU A 28 -25.92 40.59 -5.16
C GLU A 28 -26.78 39.67 -4.29
N GLU A 29 -27.78 40.21 -3.60
CA GLU A 29 -28.73 39.42 -2.83
C GLU A 29 -29.59 38.55 -3.73
N ASP A 30 -29.87 37.34 -3.27
CA ASP A 30 -30.69 36.40 -4.00
C ASP A 30 -32.18 36.69 -3.82
N PRO A 31 -32.99 36.55 -4.88
CA PRO A 31 -34.41 36.82 -4.78
C PRO A 31 -35.10 35.87 -3.78
N PRO A 32 -36.16 36.33 -3.08
CA PRO A 32 -36.90 35.49 -2.17
C PRO A 32 -37.46 34.21 -2.80
N SER A 33 -37.73 34.25 -4.11
CA SER A 33 -38.25 33.12 -4.89
C SER A 33 -37.30 31.91 -4.94
N VAL A 34 -35.98 32.10 -4.76
CA VAL A 34 -35.00 31.00 -4.84
C VAL A 34 -34.64 30.39 -3.48
N PHE A 35 -35.14 30.90 -2.34
CA PHE A 35 -34.80 30.36 -1.02
C PHE A 35 -35.12 28.87 -0.89
N SER A 36 -36.30 28.44 -1.34
CA SER A 36 -36.70 27.04 -1.29
C SER A 36 -35.86 26.14 -2.21
N GLU A 37 -35.40 26.65 -3.35
CA GLU A 37 -34.52 25.93 -4.26
C GLU A 37 -33.10 25.81 -3.69
N LYS A 38 -32.63 26.84 -2.98
CA LYS A 38 -31.35 26.82 -2.27
C LYS A 38 -31.34 25.82 -1.12
N ASP A 39 -32.38 25.81 -0.28
CA ASP A 39 -32.52 24.83 0.80
C ASP A 39 -32.55 23.40 0.25
N LYS A 40 -33.27 23.17 -0.87
CA LYS A 40 -33.23 21.89 -1.59
C LYS A 40 -31.84 21.56 -2.14
N LEU A 41 -31.11 22.54 -2.66
CA LEU A 41 -29.76 22.34 -3.19
C LEU A 41 -28.77 21.95 -2.08
N GLU A 42 -28.87 22.59 -0.92
CA GLU A 42 -28.05 22.30 0.26
C GLU A 42 -28.33 20.88 0.79
N LYS A 43 -29.61 20.50 0.92
CA LYS A 43 -30.01 19.14 1.29
C LYS A 43 -29.45 18.09 0.32
N LEU A 44 -29.54 18.34 -0.98
CA LEU A 44 -28.98 17.44 -2.00
C LEU A 44 -27.45 17.33 -1.91
N ARG A 45 -26.74 18.40 -1.54
CA ARG A 45 -25.29 18.35 -1.31
C ARG A 45 -24.94 17.52 -0.09
N ALA A 46 -25.65 17.73 1.02
CA ALA A 46 -25.44 16.94 2.23
C ALA A 46 -25.75 15.45 2.01
N GLU A 47 -26.81 15.15 1.26
CA GLU A 47 -27.16 13.77 0.87
C GLU A 47 -26.06 13.14 -0.01
N GLN A 48 -25.55 13.88 -1.00
CA GLN A 48 -24.45 13.41 -1.85
C GLN A 48 -23.18 13.15 -1.04
N GLU A 49 -22.81 14.05 -0.13
CA GLU A 49 -21.64 13.85 0.75
C GLU A 49 -21.82 12.62 1.66
N GLY A 50 -23.04 12.42 2.18
CA GLY A 50 -23.38 11.22 2.95
C GLY A 50 -23.23 9.93 2.11
N LEU A 51 -23.71 9.95 0.87
CA LEU A 51 -23.58 8.82 -0.05
C LEU A 51 -22.13 8.56 -0.46
N ASP A 52 -21.35 9.62 -0.69
CA ASP A 52 -19.93 9.50 -1.05
C ASP A 52 -19.13 8.87 0.10
N LYS A 53 -19.38 9.28 1.35
CA LYS A 53 -18.78 8.66 2.55
C LYS A 53 -19.16 7.19 2.69
N GLN A 54 -20.44 6.84 2.51
CA GLN A 54 -20.88 5.45 2.56
C GLN A 54 -20.23 4.60 1.46
N LYS A 55 -20.09 5.15 0.26
CA LYS A 55 -19.42 4.47 -0.86
C LYS A 55 -17.95 4.24 -0.56
N GLU A 56 -17.25 5.23 -0.02
CA GLU A 56 -15.85 5.12 0.37
C GLU A 56 -15.65 4.05 1.46
N GLU A 57 -16.52 4.03 2.48
CA GLU A 57 -16.48 3.01 3.53
C GLU A 57 -16.71 1.60 2.96
N LEU A 58 -17.66 1.45 2.05
CA LEU A 58 -17.93 0.16 1.40
C LEU A 58 -16.75 -0.32 0.55
N ILE A 59 -16.10 0.58 -0.19
CA ILE A 59 -14.88 0.26 -0.96
C ILE A 59 -13.75 -0.17 -0.01
N SER A 60 -13.56 0.55 1.09
CA SER A 60 -12.56 0.23 2.11
C SER A 60 -12.80 -1.15 2.75
N GLN A 61 -14.05 -1.47 3.09
CA GLN A 61 -14.41 -2.79 3.60
C GLN A 61 -14.15 -3.89 2.57
N GLN A 62 -14.54 -3.68 1.31
CA GLN A 62 -14.33 -4.64 0.23
C GLN A 62 -12.83 -4.88 -0.03
N GLU A 63 -12.01 -3.83 0.02
CA GLU A 63 -10.57 -3.94 -0.11
C GLU A 63 -9.96 -4.70 1.07
N LYS A 64 -10.37 -4.39 2.30
CA LYS A 64 -9.94 -5.15 3.48
C LYS A 64 -10.28 -6.63 3.37
N GLU A 65 -11.48 -6.98 2.91
CA GLU A 65 -11.85 -8.38 2.66
C GLU A 65 -10.97 -9.04 1.59
N ARG A 66 -10.62 -8.31 0.52
CA ARG A 66 -9.72 -8.82 -0.52
C ARG A 66 -8.34 -9.13 0.07
N LEU A 67 -7.77 -8.20 0.84
CA LEU A 67 -6.49 -8.37 1.51
C LEU A 67 -6.52 -9.56 2.48
N ILE A 68 -7.61 -9.75 3.22
CA ILE A 68 -7.76 -10.90 4.11
C ILE A 68 -7.73 -12.20 3.33
N ARG A 69 -8.42 -12.30 2.18
CA ARG A 69 -8.41 -13.52 1.35
C ARG A 69 -7.00 -13.83 0.81
N GLU A 70 -6.32 -12.82 0.28
CA GLU A 70 -4.94 -12.96 -0.21
C GLU A 70 -4.00 -13.39 0.93
N GLU A 71 -4.13 -12.81 2.12
CA GLU A 71 -3.31 -13.16 3.28
C GLU A 71 -3.63 -14.57 3.81
N LYS A 72 -4.89 -15.03 3.76
CA LYS A 72 -5.26 -16.41 4.13
C LYS A 72 -4.53 -17.44 3.28
N GLU A 73 -4.49 -17.24 1.96
CA GLU A 73 -3.77 -18.12 1.05
C GLU A 73 -2.26 -18.11 1.34
N LYS A 74 -1.71 -16.92 1.62
CA LYS A 74 -0.30 -16.77 1.99
C LYS A 74 0.04 -17.50 3.29
N ILE A 75 -0.75 -17.33 4.35
CA ILE A 75 -0.56 -18.02 5.63
C ILE A 75 -0.65 -19.54 5.42
N LEU A 76 -1.63 -20.01 4.65
CA LEU A 76 -1.78 -21.44 4.40
C LEU A 76 -0.57 -22.00 3.62
N GLN A 77 -0.05 -21.26 2.64
CA GLN A 77 1.20 -21.63 1.96
C GLN A 77 2.38 -21.69 2.95
N GLU A 78 2.54 -20.70 3.84
CA GLU A 78 3.59 -20.71 4.87
C GLU A 78 3.48 -21.94 5.78
N LYS A 79 2.26 -22.29 6.21
CA LYS A 79 2.00 -23.46 7.05
C LYS A 79 2.34 -24.77 6.31
N LEU A 80 1.96 -24.88 5.04
CA LEU A 80 2.30 -26.02 4.18
C LEU A 80 3.80 -26.17 3.98
N ASP A 81 4.50 -25.06 3.75
CA ASP A 81 5.97 -25.07 3.61
C ASP A 81 6.64 -25.59 4.88
N GLU A 82 6.10 -25.26 6.06
CA GLU A 82 6.57 -25.80 7.34
C GLU A 82 6.28 -27.31 7.46
N VAL A 83 5.09 -27.77 7.12
CA VAL A 83 4.77 -29.22 7.08
C VAL A 83 5.72 -29.97 6.15
N PHE A 84 6.04 -29.41 4.98
CA PHE A 84 6.98 -30.05 4.05
C PHE A 84 8.42 -30.07 4.58
N LYS A 85 8.86 -29.03 5.31
CA LYS A 85 10.13 -29.08 6.03
C LYS A 85 10.12 -30.15 7.12
N GLU A 86 8.99 -30.35 7.82
CA GLU A 86 8.85 -31.42 8.80
C GLU A 86 8.99 -32.80 8.12
N PHE A 87 8.38 -33.00 6.94
CA PHE A 87 8.55 -34.22 6.15
C PHE A 87 9.98 -34.44 5.67
N GLU A 88 10.69 -33.40 5.24
CA GLU A 88 12.11 -33.46 4.88
C GLU A 88 12.98 -33.95 6.06
N GLY A 89 12.58 -33.65 7.29
CA GLY A 89 13.26 -34.07 8.52
C GLY A 89 12.91 -35.48 9.02
N LEU A 90 11.94 -36.18 8.41
CA LEU A 90 11.52 -37.50 8.83
C LEU A 90 12.48 -38.61 8.37
N THR A 91 12.51 -39.72 9.11
CA THR A 91 13.15 -40.93 8.61
C THR A 91 12.36 -41.53 7.44
N SER A 92 13.03 -42.28 6.56
CA SER A 92 12.34 -42.94 5.43
C SER A 92 11.23 -43.88 5.88
N ARG A 93 11.36 -44.50 7.07
CA ARG A 93 10.33 -45.37 7.64
C ARG A 93 9.10 -44.58 8.08
N ASP A 94 9.30 -43.45 8.76
CA ASP A 94 8.22 -42.62 9.28
C ASP A 94 7.45 -41.98 8.13
N PHE A 95 8.18 -41.41 7.16
CA PHE A 95 7.58 -40.83 5.97
C PHE A 95 6.78 -41.85 5.17
N GLU A 96 7.32 -43.06 4.95
CA GLU A 96 6.61 -44.10 4.20
C GLU A 96 5.33 -44.59 4.92
N SER A 97 5.32 -44.58 6.25
CA SER A 97 4.11 -44.86 7.04
C SER A 97 3.02 -43.82 6.79
N ILE A 98 3.39 -42.53 6.83
CA ILE A 98 2.47 -41.41 6.59
C ILE A 98 2.00 -41.43 5.14
N PHE A 99 2.90 -41.66 4.18
CA PHE A 99 2.57 -41.75 2.76
C PHE A 99 1.54 -42.87 2.46
N LYS A 100 1.63 -44.01 3.16
CA LYS A 100 0.71 -45.14 2.95
C LYS A 100 -0.60 -45.01 3.70
N SER A 101 -0.58 -44.48 4.91
CA SER A 101 -1.72 -44.59 5.85
C SER A 101 -2.16 -43.27 6.48
N GLY A 102 -1.40 -42.19 6.27
CA GLY A 102 -1.62 -40.91 6.94
C GLY A 102 -1.24 -40.89 8.42
N LYS A 103 -0.59 -41.94 8.91
CA LYS A 103 -0.27 -42.13 10.32
C LYS A 103 1.21 -42.40 10.53
N THR A 104 1.71 -42.05 11.71
CA THR A 104 3.06 -42.42 12.14
C THR A 104 3.18 -43.96 12.26
N PRO A 105 4.39 -44.53 12.33
CA PRO A 105 4.56 -45.99 12.50
C PRO A 105 3.91 -46.55 13.77
N GLU A 106 3.69 -45.71 14.78
CA GLU A 106 2.98 -46.03 16.02
C GLU A 106 1.45 -45.96 15.87
N GLY A 107 0.95 -45.65 14.68
CA GLY A 107 -0.48 -45.54 14.38
C GLY A 107 -1.14 -44.25 14.88
N ARG A 108 -0.35 -43.23 15.23
CA ARG A 108 -0.84 -41.91 15.67
C ARG A 108 -1.06 -40.98 14.49
N ASN A 109 -1.84 -39.92 14.72
CA ASN A 109 -1.95 -38.82 13.77
C ASN A 109 -0.61 -38.09 13.65
N VAL A 110 -0.41 -37.45 12.50
CA VAL A 110 0.77 -36.61 12.28
C VAL A 110 0.55 -35.28 12.98
N GLU A 111 1.51 -34.88 13.82
CA GLU A 111 1.49 -33.59 14.49
C GLU A 111 2.41 -32.63 13.75
N SER A 112 1.87 -31.47 13.36
CA SER A 112 2.61 -30.36 12.78
C SER A 112 2.64 -29.18 13.73
N LYS A 113 3.76 -28.47 13.78
CA LYS A 113 3.88 -27.24 14.57
C LYS A 113 2.97 -26.13 14.05
N SER A 114 2.79 -26.08 12.73
CA SER A 114 2.08 -24.99 12.04
C SER A 114 0.59 -25.28 11.84
N MET A 115 0.23 -26.57 11.71
CA MET A 115 -1.14 -27.01 11.39
C MET A 115 -1.76 -27.93 12.46
N GLY A 116 -1.05 -28.22 13.54
CA GLY A 116 -1.52 -29.11 14.61
C GLY A 116 -1.67 -30.56 14.17
N SER A 117 -2.62 -31.28 14.78
CA SER A 117 -2.86 -32.69 14.48
C SER A 117 -3.59 -32.85 13.14
N LEU A 118 -2.90 -33.42 12.16
CA LEU A 118 -3.44 -33.70 10.84
C LEU A 118 -4.21 -35.03 10.86
N ASN A 119 -5.44 -35.00 10.34
CA ASN A 119 -6.18 -36.25 10.15
C ASN A 119 -5.48 -37.12 9.08
N PRO A 120 -5.63 -38.46 9.15
CA PRO A 120 -4.86 -39.36 8.29
C PRO A 120 -5.02 -39.08 6.79
N GLU A 121 -6.23 -38.80 6.33
CA GLU A 121 -6.49 -38.50 4.91
C GLU A 121 -5.71 -37.27 4.41
N MET A 122 -5.65 -36.21 5.21
CA MET A 122 -4.92 -35.00 4.87
C MET A 122 -3.42 -35.22 4.94
N ALA A 123 -2.93 -35.83 6.02
CA ALA A 123 -1.51 -36.15 6.18
C ALA A 123 -1.00 -37.02 5.02
N GLN A 124 -1.80 -38.03 4.62
CA GLN A 124 -1.48 -38.89 3.49
C GLN A 124 -1.42 -38.11 2.18
N SER A 125 -2.41 -37.25 1.94
CA SER A 125 -2.50 -36.49 0.69
C SER A 125 -1.41 -35.42 0.59
N LEU A 126 -1.07 -34.77 1.69
CA LEU A 126 0.08 -33.86 1.77
C LEU A 126 1.41 -34.61 1.56
N ALA A 127 1.56 -35.81 2.12
CA ALA A 127 2.75 -36.63 1.89
C ALA A 127 2.86 -37.09 0.43
N LYS A 128 1.74 -37.35 -0.26
CA LYS A 128 1.71 -37.62 -1.71
C LYS A 128 2.14 -36.41 -2.51
N ALA A 129 1.52 -35.24 -2.26
CA ALA A 129 1.90 -33.99 -2.92
C ALA A 129 3.40 -33.69 -2.74
N PHE A 130 3.91 -33.86 -1.53
CA PHE A 130 5.33 -33.70 -1.23
C PHE A 130 6.22 -34.67 -2.02
N LYS A 131 5.89 -35.96 -2.06
CA LYS A 131 6.64 -36.98 -2.81
C LYS A 131 6.64 -36.71 -4.32
N GLU A 132 5.56 -36.12 -4.82
CA GLU A 132 5.41 -35.69 -6.22
C GLU A 132 6.09 -34.34 -6.51
N GLY A 133 6.65 -33.67 -5.50
CA GLY A 133 7.30 -32.37 -5.64
C GLY A 133 6.32 -31.19 -5.79
N ILE A 134 5.04 -31.39 -5.46
CA ILE A 134 4.01 -30.36 -5.50
C ILE A 134 4.08 -29.53 -4.23
N LYS A 135 4.69 -28.34 -4.33
CA LYS A 135 4.82 -27.40 -3.20
C LYS A 135 3.85 -26.22 -3.23
N LEU A 136 3.19 -25.98 -4.37
CA LEU A 136 2.34 -24.81 -4.57
C LEU A 136 0.90 -25.06 -4.10
N LEU A 137 0.36 -24.15 -3.29
CA LEU A 137 -0.99 -24.22 -2.73
C LEU A 137 -2.08 -24.45 -3.80
N PRO A 138 -2.13 -23.76 -4.95
CA PRO A 138 -3.19 -24.00 -5.94
C PRO A 138 -3.27 -25.47 -6.39
N LYS A 139 -2.12 -26.12 -6.63
CA LYS A 139 -2.06 -27.53 -7.02
C LYS A 139 -2.41 -28.47 -5.87
N ILE A 140 -2.08 -28.10 -4.64
CA ILE A 140 -2.46 -28.85 -3.44
C ILE A 140 -3.97 -28.79 -3.23
N LEU A 141 -4.60 -27.64 -3.47
CA LEU A 141 -6.05 -27.46 -3.37
C LEU A 141 -6.84 -28.22 -4.45
N GLU A 142 -6.26 -28.47 -5.62
CA GLU A 142 -6.86 -29.38 -6.61
C GLU A 142 -6.99 -30.80 -6.06
N ALA A 143 -5.99 -31.28 -5.31
CA ALA A 143 -6.00 -32.60 -4.68
C ALA A 143 -6.75 -32.63 -3.33
N LEU A 144 -6.76 -31.51 -2.61
CA LEU A 144 -7.34 -31.34 -1.27
C LEU A 144 -8.19 -30.07 -1.20
N PRO A 145 -9.37 -30.04 -1.84
CA PRO A 145 -10.19 -28.84 -1.90
C PRO A 145 -10.74 -28.41 -0.53
N ASP A 146 -10.87 -29.34 0.41
CA ASP A 146 -11.36 -29.06 1.75
C ASP A 146 -10.27 -28.57 2.72
N LEU A 147 -9.01 -28.47 2.27
CA LEU A 147 -7.91 -27.98 3.10
C LEU A 147 -8.19 -26.56 3.62
N LEU A 148 -8.60 -25.65 2.72
CA LEU A 148 -8.97 -24.28 3.09
C LEU A 148 -10.11 -24.25 4.11
N LYS A 149 -11.17 -25.05 3.89
CA LYS A 149 -12.34 -25.08 4.78
C LYS A 149 -11.99 -25.52 6.19
N LYS A 150 -11.07 -26.48 6.35
CA LYS A 150 -10.67 -26.98 7.67
C LYS A 150 -9.97 -25.94 8.53
N PHE A 151 -9.22 -25.05 7.90
CA PHE A 151 -8.46 -24.01 8.59
C PHE A 151 -9.11 -22.63 8.42
N ASP A 152 -10.34 -22.56 7.90
CA ASP A 152 -10.95 -21.31 7.47
C ASP A 152 -11.05 -20.31 8.61
N GLU A 153 -11.51 -20.76 9.78
CA GLU A 153 -11.68 -19.92 10.97
C GLU A 153 -10.33 -19.39 11.49
N ASP A 154 -9.35 -20.28 11.67
CA ASP A 154 -8.03 -19.93 12.19
C ASP A 154 -7.26 -19.03 11.21
N LEU A 155 -7.31 -19.35 9.91
CA LEU A 155 -6.71 -18.53 8.86
C LEU A 155 -7.39 -17.17 8.78
N THR A 156 -8.72 -17.08 8.94
CA THR A 156 -9.42 -15.79 8.90
C THR A 156 -9.01 -14.90 10.06
N LYS A 157 -8.91 -15.45 11.28
CA LYS A 157 -8.45 -14.71 12.45
C LYS A 157 -7.02 -14.20 12.25
N GLU A 158 -6.10 -15.11 11.91
CA GLU A 158 -4.70 -14.77 11.72
C GLU A 158 -4.49 -13.78 10.56
N ALA A 159 -5.21 -13.95 9.45
CA ALA A 159 -5.16 -13.02 8.32
C ALA A 159 -5.71 -11.64 8.69
N THR A 160 -6.81 -11.58 9.43
CA THR A 160 -7.39 -10.30 9.88
C THR A 160 -6.40 -9.55 10.77
N GLU A 161 -5.78 -10.23 11.73
CA GLU A 161 -4.77 -9.62 12.61
C GLU A 161 -3.54 -9.13 11.83
N ARG A 162 -3.03 -9.93 10.88
CA ARG A 162 -1.88 -9.54 10.04
C ARG A 162 -2.22 -8.37 9.13
N VAL A 163 -3.42 -8.34 8.53
CA VAL A 163 -3.87 -7.24 7.66
C VAL A 163 -4.06 -5.97 8.48
N ASP A 164 -4.72 -6.04 9.64
CA ASP A 164 -4.94 -4.89 10.50
C ASP A 164 -3.61 -4.29 10.98
N LYS A 165 -2.68 -5.15 11.40
CA LYS A 165 -1.33 -4.72 11.77
C LYS A 165 -0.59 -4.04 10.60
N LYS A 166 -0.66 -4.61 9.38
CA LYS A 166 -0.02 -3.99 8.19
C LYS A 166 -0.61 -2.63 7.87
N LEU A 167 -1.94 -2.50 7.93
CA LEU A 167 -2.63 -1.23 7.66
C LEU A 167 -2.29 -0.17 8.72
N GLU A 168 -2.16 -0.55 9.99
CA GLU A 168 -1.71 0.35 11.05
C GLU A 168 -0.25 0.78 10.87
N GLU A 169 0.65 -0.15 10.56
CA GLU A 169 2.06 0.14 10.29
C GLU A 169 2.25 1.05 9.07
N GLU A 170 1.45 0.84 8.01
CA GLU A 170 1.49 1.67 6.81
C GLU A 170 0.99 3.10 7.10
N LYS A 171 -0.10 3.23 7.87
CA LYS A 171 -0.59 4.55 8.32
C LYS A 171 0.45 5.28 9.17
N ALA A 172 1.10 4.57 10.11
CA ALA A 172 2.13 5.15 10.96
C ALA A 172 3.34 5.62 10.14
N LYS A 173 3.76 4.84 9.13
CA LYS A 173 4.85 5.24 8.21
C LYS A 173 4.49 6.47 7.39
N MET A 174 3.29 6.55 6.83
CA MET A 174 2.83 7.73 6.09
C MET A 174 2.77 8.97 6.99
N GLU A 175 2.33 8.84 8.24
CA GLU A 175 2.31 9.96 9.20
C GLU A 175 3.74 10.42 9.57
N GLU A 176 4.68 9.48 9.70
CA GLU A 176 6.10 9.81 9.95
C GLU A 176 6.76 10.49 8.74
N GLU A 177 6.47 10.03 7.51
CA GLU A 177 6.96 10.66 6.28
C GLU A 177 6.39 12.06 6.09
N GLN A 178 5.08 12.26 6.33
CA GLN A 178 4.47 13.60 6.30
C GLN A 178 5.07 14.54 7.35
N LYS A 179 5.35 14.04 8.56
CA LYS A 179 6.05 14.83 9.61
C LYS A 179 7.51 15.15 9.26
N LYS A 180 8.18 14.31 8.46
CA LYS A 180 9.53 14.58 7.96
C LYS A 180 9.53 15.58 6.79
N GLU A 181 8.52 15.56 5.93
CA GLU A 181 8.34 16.57 4.86
C GLU A 181 7.85 17.93 5.39
N GLU A 182 7.09 17.99 6.49
CA GLU A 182 6.64 19.27 7.08
C GLU A 182 7.69 19.99 7.92
N LYS A 183 8.80 19.34 8.31
CA LYS A 183 9.94 20.05 8.91
C LYS A 183 10.78 20.66 7.80
N PRO A 184 10.90 22.00 7.68
CA PRO A 184 11.86 22.58 6.77
C PRO A 184 13.25 22.10 7.19
N GLU A 185 14.02 21.64 6.21
CA GLU A 185 15.46 21.40 6.35
C GLU A 185 16.09 22.64 6.98
N GLU A 186 16.48 22.56 8.26
CA GLU A 186 17.25 23.62 8.89
C GLU A 186 18.55 23.81 8.08
N PRO A 187 18.89 25.03 7.67
CA PRO A 187 20.07 25.27 6.86
C PRO A 187 21.30 24.89 7.69
N LYS A 188 22.07 23.92 7.21
CA LYS A 188 23.38 23.57 7.76
C LYS A 188 24.22 24.86 7.87
N PRO A 189 24.81 25.18 9.03
CA PRO A 189 25.72 26.32 9.12
C PRO A 189 26.94 26.05 8.23
N GLU A 190 27.24 27.00 7.34
CA GLU A 190 28.42 27.00 6.49
C GLU A 190 29.69 26.79 7.33
N GLU A 191 30.30 25.61 7.17
CA GLU A 191 31.64 25.36 7.65
C GLU A 191 32.63 26.11 6.76
N LYS A 192 33.29 27.12 7.34
CA LYS A 192 34.36 27.90 6.71
C LYS A 192 35.41 26.98 6.07
N PRO A 193 35.92 27.30 4.86
CA PRO A 193 36.97 26.50 4.24
C PRO A 193 38.27 26.65 5.03
N LYS A 194 38.73 25.55 5.64
CA LYS A 194 40.10 25.40 6.14
C LYS A 194 41.05 25.25 4.95
N ILE A 195 41.97 26.20 4.85
CA ILE A 195 43.14 26.17 3.97
C ILE A 195 44.00 24.96 4.38
N PRO A 196 44.44 24.08 3.46
CA PRO A 196 45.36 23.00 3.81
C PRO A 196 46.80 23.54 3.77
N GLU A 197 47.40 23.77 4.95
CA GLU A 197 48.85 23.84 5.09
C GLU A 197 49.42 22.43 4.92
N GLY A 198 49.89 22.14 3.70
CA GLY A 198 50.71 20.98 3.41
C GLY A 198 52.20 21.34 3.51
N GLU A 199 52.89 20.77 4.49
CA GLU A 199 54.34 20.75 4.59
C GLU A 199 54.97 20.06 3.37
N ILE A 200 55.98 20.69 2.75
CA ILE A 200 56.96 20.03 1.87
C ILE A 200 58.36 20.59 2.23
N PRO A 201 59.38 19.74 2.45
CA PRO A 201 60.67 20.09 3.09
C PRO A 201 61.69 20.78 2.15
N PRO A 202 62.79 21.36 2.69
CA PRO A 202 63.67 22.25 1.96
C PRO A 202 64.82 21.50 1.24
N GLY A 203 65.19 21.98 0.06
CA GLY A 203 66.49 21.62 -0.52
C GLY A 203 66.60 21.74 -2.04
N GLU A 204 67.20 22.86 -2.46
CA GLU A 204 68.26 22.91 -3.48
C GLU A 204 67.95 22.85 -5.01
N ILE A 205 68.29 23.98 -5.66
CA ILE A 205 69.04 24.14 -6.94
C ILE A 205 68.26 24.61 -8.19
N LYS A 206 68.49 25.92 -8.47
CA LYS A 206 68.83 26.63 -9.73
C LYS A 206 67.91 26.60 -10.97
N SER A 207 67.58 27.83 -11.40
CA SER A 207 67.72 28.44 -12.74
C SER A 207 67.07 27.70 -13.93
N GLU A 208 66.19 28.30 -14.74
CA GLU A 208 66.51 29.30 -15.76
C GLU A 208 65.22 29.72 -16.51
N VAL A 209 65.17 30.99 -16.91
CA VAL A 209 64.73 31.49 -18.24
C VAL A 209 63.25 31.39 -18.63
N SER A 210 62.59 32.55 -18.69
CA SER A 210 61.48 32.87 -19.61
C SER A 210 62.02 32.95 -21.05
N PRO A 211 61.26 32.65 -22.13
CA PRO A 211 60.39 33.70 -22.70
C PRO A 211 59.14 33.27 -23.51
N ILE A 212 58.12 34.13 -23.46
CA ILE A 212 57.28 34.72 -24.55
C ILE A 212 56.92 33.88 -25.80
N GLU A 213 55.63 33.76 -26.12
CA GLU A 213 55.04 33.92 -27.47
C GLU A 213 53.50 33.97 -27.34
N GLY A 214 52.83 35.10 -27.65
CA GLY A 214 52.09 35.31 -28.91
C GLY A 214 50.68 34.67 -28.84
N GLY A 215 49.55 35.33 -29.04
CA GLY A 215 49.18 36.62 -29.59
C GLY A 215 47.72 36.52 -30.07
N SER A 216 47.05 37.68 -30.16
CA SER A 216 45.89 37.99 -31.00
C SER A 216 44.43 37.81 -30.48
N ILE A 217 43.84 38.92 -29.99
CA ILE A 217 42.70 39.70 -30.57
C ILE A 217 42.05 39.09 -31.84
N GLU A 218 40.74 39.01 -32.07
CA GLU A 218 39.59 39.94 -31.91
C GLU A 218 38.29 39.07 -31.98
N SER A 219 37.13 39.41 -31.40
CA SER A 219 36.16 40.39 -31.93
C SER A 219 34.96 40.54 -30.98
N PRO A 220 34.29 41.71 -30.88
CA PRO A 220 32.99 41.85 -30.24
C PRO A 220 31.83 41.95 -31.25
N LYS A 221 30.72 41.29 -30.89
CA LYS A 221 29.29 41.63 -31.05
C LYS A 221 28.83 42.53 -32.22
N ALA A 222 27.94 41.97 -33.07
CA ALA A 222 26.65 42.54 -33.46
C ALA A 222 25.71 41.40 -33.90
#